data_AF-A0A821CLU7-F1
#
_entry.id   AF-A0A821CLU7-F1
#
_cell.length_a   1.000
_cell.length_b   1.000
_cell.length_c   1.000
_cell.angle_alpha   90.00
_cell.angle_beta   90.00
_cell.angle_gamma   90.00
#
_symmetry.space_group_name_H-M   'P 1'
#
loop_
_entity.id
_entity.type
_entity.pdbx_description
1 polymer ?
#
loop_
_entity_poly.entity_id
_entity_poly.type
_entity_poly.pdbx_seq_one_letter_code
_entity_poly.pdbx_strand_id
1 'polypeptide(L)'
;MSISTKQILEKQNVDLSNLKCFSLTCHRRIRGYKIQVLPLLRRMSHLEELTLYLYIFGESTFISSTHLDNEILIHMPRLHTFTFYFASENDIDDDTDIRIFNSNIQRSFTNMKYGQVASIVDYLEGCKIICHIFSL
;
A
#
# COMPACT_ATOMS: atom_id res chain seq x y z
N MET A 1 -5.02 -6.33 20.17
CA MET A 1 -5.92 -5.17 20.34
C MET A 1 -5.76 -4.28 19.11
N SER A 2 -6.72 -4.31 18.18
CA SER A 2 -6.68 -3.52 16.95
C SER A 2 -7.50 -2.25 17.16
N ILE A 3 -6.82 -1.12 17.36
CA ILE A 3 -7.47 0.18 17.40
C ILE A 3 -7.78 0.55 15.95
N SER A 4 -9.06 0.61 15.62
CA SER A 4 -9.48 1.02 14.28
C SER A 4 -9.06 2.47 14.04
N THR A 5 -8.29 2.73 12.99
CA THR A 5 -7.83 4.06 12.56
C THR A 5 -8.98 5.07 12.35
N LYS A 6 -10.22 4.59 12.15
CA LYS A 6 -11.43 5.42 12.18
C LYS A 6 -11.65 6.10 13.54
N GLN A 7 -11.42 5.40 14.65
CA GLN A 7 -11.66 5.94 16.00
C GLN A 7 -10.63 6.98 16.42
N ILE A 8 -9.44 7.02 15.78
CA ILE A 8 -8.41 8.02 16.05
C ILE A 8 -8.67 9.30 15.24
N LEU A 9 -9.07 9.17 13.98
CA LEU A 9 -9.29 10.34 13.10
C LEU A 9 -10.64 11.05 13.32
N GLU A 10 -11.68 10.36 13.82
CA GLU A 10 -12.98 11.00 14.09
C GLU A 10 -13.10 11.60 15.51
N LYS A 11 -12.26 11.18 16.48
CA LYS A 11 -12.32 11.68 17.87
C LYS A 11 -11.41 12.87 18.16
N GLN A 12 -10.48 13.18 17.27
CA GLN A 12 -9.59 14.33 17.40
C GLN A 12 -9.66 15.09 16.09
N ASN A 13 -10.09 16.35 16.12
CA ASN A 13 -10.01 17.29 15.00
C ASN A 13 -8.52 17.55 14.67
N VAL A 14 -7.83 16.53 14.14
CA VAL A 14 -6.44 16.65 13.72
C VAL A 14 -6.44 17.36 12.39
N ASP A 15 -5.91 18.57 12.37
CA ASP A 15 -5.63 19.28 11.13
C ASP A 15 -4.51 18.55 10.38
N LEU A 16 -4.90 17.86 9.30
CA LEU A 16 -3.97 17.10 8.45
C LEU A 16 -3.25 17.99 7.42
N SER A 17 -3.63 19.26 7.28
CA SER A 17 -3.16 20.14 6.19
C SER A 17 -1.68 20.55 6.28
N ASN A 18 -1.09 20.46 7.48
CA ASN A 18 0.31 20.81 7.72
C ASN A 18 1.22 19.60 7.90
N LEU A 19 0.67 18.39 7.79
CA LEU A 19 1.40 17.15 8.00
C LEU A 19 2.37 16.91 6.84
N LYS A 20 3.66 16.73 7.12
CA LYS A 20 4.67 16.39 6.09
C LYS A 20 4.84 14.88 5.91
N CYS A 21 4.76 14.14 7.01
CA CYS A 21 5.05 12.71 7.06
C CYS A 21 3.84 11.97 7.63
N PHE A 22 3.34 10.95 6.93
CA PHE A 22 2.21 10.15 7.38
C PHE A 22 2.51 8.66 7.34
N SER A 23 2.08 7.93 8.36
CA SER A 23 2.17 6.47 8.41
C SER A 23 0.79 5.88 8.66
N LEU A 24 0.37 4.94 7.82
CA LEU A 24 -0.92 4.29 7.92
C LEU A 24 -0.76 2.78 7.95
N THR A 25 -1.30 2.13 8.98
CA THR A 25 -1.52 0.67 9.00
C THR A 25 -2.99 0.38 8.84
N CYS A 26 -3.33 -0.48 7.88
CA CYS A 26 -4.69 -0.82 7.53
C CYS A 26 -4.85 -2.32 7.34
N HIS A 27 -5.83 -2.89 8.03
CA HIS A 27 -6.17 -4.31 7.97
C HIS A 27 -7.62 -4.45 7.48
N ARG A 28 -7.81 -4.62 6.16
CA ARG A 28 -9.13 -4.51 5.50
C ARG A 28 -9.16 -5.33 4.21
N ARG A 29 -10.36 -5.72 3.77
CA ARG A 29 -10.61 -6.18 2.38
C ARG A 29 -10.26 -5.08 1.37
N ILE A 30 -10.00 -5.44 0.11
CA ILE A 30 -9.64 -4.47 -0.97
C ILE A 30 -10.66 -3.35 -1.14
N ARG A 31 -11.96 -3.65 -0.93
CA ARG A 31 -13.01 -2.64 -0.93
C ARG A 31 -12.73 -1.55 0.10
N GLY A 32 -12.29 -1.91 1.30
CA GLY A 32 -11.91 -0.98 2.37
C GLY A 32 -10.76 -0.07 1.98
N TYR A 33 -9.74 -0.62 1.32
CA TYR A 33 -8.65 0.18 0.76
C TYR A 33 -9.18 1.22 -0.25
N LYS A 34 -10.03 0.82 -1.21
CA LYS A 34 -10.59 1.73 -2.20
C LYS A 34 -11.49 2.82 -1.62
N ILE A 35 -12.34 2.48 -0.65
CA ILE A 35 -13.35 3.43 -0.12
C ILE A 35 -12.87 4.27 1.07
N GLN A 36 -11.83 3.83 1.80
CA GLN A 36 -11.34 4.54 3.00
C GLN A 36 -9.91 5.05 2.84
N VAL A 37 -9.00 4.21 2.34
CA VAL A 37 -7.58 4.57 2.28
C VAL A 37 -7.31 5.57 1.16
N LEU A 38 -7.72 5.26 -0.07
CA LEU A 38 -7.46 6.16 -1.22
C LEU A 38 -8.05 7.57 -1.02
N PRO A 39 -9.32 7.75 -0.59
CA PRO A 39 -9.87 9.08 -0.35
C PRO A 39 -9.16 9.83 0.78
N LEU A 40 -8.69 9.13 1.81
CA LEU A 40 -7.93 9.74 2.90
C LEU A 40 -6.59 10.27 2.39
N LEU A 41 -5.84 9.43 1.66
CA LEU A 41 -4.54 9.80 1.08
C LEU A 41 -4.67 10.98 0.10
N ARG A 42 -5.71 11.01 -0.73
CA ARG A 42 -5.97 12.13 -1.66
C ARG A 42 -6.17 13.48 -0.96
N ARG A 43 -6.67 13.50 0.28
CA ARG A 43 -6.78 14.74 1.09
C ARG A 43 -5.45 15.21 1.67
N MET A 44 -4.42 14.38 1.60
CA MET A 44 -3.07 14.64 2.09
C MET A 44 -2.07 14.68 0.92
N SER A 45 -2.47 15.30 -0.20
CA SER A 45 -1.64 15.42 -1.41
C SER A 45 -0.38 16.26 -1.22
N HIS A 46 -0.29 17.00 -0.11
CA HIS A 46 0.86 17.81 0.27
C HIS A 46 1.95 17.02 1.00
N LEU A 47 1.73 15.74 1.31
CA LEU A 47 2.73 14.91 2.00
C LEU A 47 4.04 14.86 1.22
N GLU A 48 5.12 14.91 1.99
CA GLU A 48 6.50 14.77 1.54
C GLU A 48 6.97 13.31 1.76
N GLU A 49 6.45 12.66 2.81
CA GLU A 49 6.75 11.26 3.15
C GLU A 49 5.48 10.46 3.49
N LEU A 50 5.38 9.24 2.94
CA LEU A 50 4.27 8.32 3.19
C LEU A 50 4.79 6.91 3.43
N THR A 51 4.42 6.33 4.57
CA THR A 51 4.56 4.89 4.82
C THR A 51 3.19 4.25 4.91
N LEU A 52 2.95 3.22 4.11
CA LEU A 52 1.65 2.56 4.03
C LEU A 52 1.80 1.06 4.23
N TYR A 53 1.23 0.55 5.32
CA TYR A 53 1.13 -0.87 5.65
C TYR A 53 -0.29 -1.34 5.37
N LEU A 54 -0.48 -2.17 4.35
CA LEU A 54 -1.75 -2.79 4.00
C LEU A 54 -1.69 -4.29 4.24
N TYR A 55 -2.65 -4.80 5.00
CA TYR A 55 -2.96 -6.22 5.05
C TYR A 55 -4.36 -6.44 4.47
N ILE A 56 -4.43 -7.21 3.39
CA ILE A 56 -5.68 -7.54 2.69
C ILE A 56 -5.98 -9.03 2.83
N PHE A 57 -7.20 -9.36 3.22
CA PHE A 57 -7.65 -10.74 3.42
C PHE A 57 -8.94 -11.01 2.64
N GLY A 58 -9.10 -12.26 2.19
CA GLY A 58 -10.33 -12.78 1.62
C GLY A 58 -10.61 -12.38 0.17
N GLU A 59 -9.63 -11.82 -0.54
CA GLU A 59 -9.68 -11.58 -1.99
C GLU A 59 -8.28 -11.71 -2.60
N SER A 60 -8.17 -12.40 -3.74
CA SER A 60 -6.93 -12.59 -4.51
C SER A 60 -6.54 -11.34 -5.32
N THR A 61 -6.68 -10.15 -4.74
CA THR A 61 -6.42 -8.89 -5.45
C THR A 61 -5.02 -8.38 -5.14
N PHE A 62 -4.15 -8.47 -6.14
CA PHE A 62 -2.84 -7.83 -6.14
C PHE A 62 -2.96 -6.32 -6.36
N ILE A 63 -2.27 -5.54 -5.53
CA ILE A 63 -2.05 -4.11 -5.76
C ILE A 63 -0.77 -3.94 -6.58
N SER A 64 -0.93 -3.67 -7.87
CA SER A 64 0.21 -3.44 -8.75
C SER A 64 0.83 -2.07 -8.55
N SER A 65 2.11 -1.98 -8.87
CA SER A 65 2.87 -0.75 -9.17
C SER A 65 2.08 0.26 -10.01
N THR A 66 1.49 -0.15 -11.13
CA THR A 66 0.65 0.72 -11.97
C THR A 66 -0.57 1.24 -11.23
N HIS A 67 -1.18 0.41 -10.39
CA HIS A 67 -2.29 0.84 -9.55
C HIS A 67 -1.85 1.89 -8.53
N LEU A 68 -0.69 1.69 -7.89
CA LEU A 68 -0.13 2.64 -6.92
C LEU A 68 0.22 3.97 -7.56
N ASP A 69 0.76 3.94 -8.78
CA ASP A 69 1.05 5.15 -9.54
C ASP A 69 -0.23 5.94 -9.85
N ASN A 70 -1.20 5.27 -10.45
CA ASN A 70 -2.46 5.89 -10.87
C ASN A 70 -3.32 6.38 -9.70
N GLU A 71 -3.28 5.70 -8.55
CA GLU A 71 -4.20 5.99 -7.44
C GLU A 71 -3.55 6.72 -6.26
N ILE A 72 -2.22 6.74 -6.15
CA ILE A 72 -1.50 7.38 -5.05
C ILE A 72 -0.47 8.37 -5.59
N LEU A 73 0.54 7.90 -6.33
CA LEU A 73 1.73 8.72 -6.64
C LEU A 73 1.40 9.93 -7.52
N ILE A 74 0.57 9.75 -8.56
CA ILE A 74 0.15 10.86 -9.44
C ILE A 74 -0.60 11.97 -8.69
N HIS A 75 -1.22 11.64 -7.56
CA HIS A 75 -1.98 12.58 -6.74
C HIS A 75 -1.16 13.21 -5.61
N MET A 76 0.11 12.82 -5.44
CA MET A 76 1.00 13.29 -4.39
C MET A 76 2.30 13.85 -4.97
N PRO A 77 2.25 14.99 -5.67
CA PRO A 77 3.39 15.53 -6.42
C PRO A 77 4.57 15.97 -5.54
N ARG A 78 4.36 16.13 -4.22
CA ARG A 78 5.39 16.51 -3.24
C ARG A 78 6.06 15.30 -2.58
N LEU A 79 5.56 14.09 -2.85
CA LEU A 79 6.03 12.87 -2.22
C LEU A 79 7.42 12.50 -2.76
N HIS A 80 8.44 12.63 -1.91
CA HIS A 80 9.80 12.24 -2.23
C HIS A 80 10.19 10.89 -1.61
N THR A 81 9.49 10.46 -0.56
CA THR A 81 9.73 9.18 0.09
C THR A 81 8.42 8.43 0.20
N PHE A 82 8.37 7.24 -0.41
CA PHE A 82 7.22 6.36 -0.33
C PHE A 82 7.66 4.95 0.00
N THR A 83 7.21 4.46 1.15
CA THR A 83 7.43 3.07 1.55
C THR A 83 6.09 2.37 1.68
N PHE A 84 5.94 1.25 0.98
CA PHE A 84 4.70 0.49 0.97
C PHE A 84 4.98 -0.96 1.32
N TYR A 85 4.21 -1.43 2.29
CA TYR A 85 4.17 -2.80 2.74
C TYR A 85 2.79 -3.32 2.43
N PHE A 86 2.72 -4.42 1.69
CA PHE A 86 1.48 -5.08 1.36
C PHE A 86 1.59 -6.56 1.65
N ALA A 87 0.71 -7.05 2.50
CA ALA A 87 0.53 -8.47 2.73
C ALA A 87 -0.87 -8.85 2.26
N SER A 88 -0.97 -9.93 1.49
CA SER A 88 -2.25 -10.53 1.14
C SER A 88 -2.30 -11.97 1.61
N GLU A 89 -3.36 -12.31 2.31
CA GLU A 89 -3.74 -13.69 2.60
C GLU A 89 -4.70 -14.14 1.51
N ASN A 90 -4.23 -15.07 0.67
CA ASN A 90 -5.04 -15.67 -0.36
C ASN A 90 -5.62 -16.98 0.18
N ASP A 91 -6.93 -17.16 0.05
CA ASP A 91 -7.53 -18.50 0.05
C ASP A 91 -7.13 -19.16 -1.28
N ILE A 92 -5.89 -19.64 -1.34
CA ILE A 92 -5.37 -20.36 -2.51
C ILE A 92 -6.13 -21.70 -2.55
N ASP A 93 -7.12 -21.80 -3.43
CA ASP A 93 -7.42 -23.06 -4.12
C ASP A 93 -6.21 -23.35 -5.03
N ASP A 94 -5.67 -24.57 -4.93
CA ASP A 94 -4.33 -25.01 -5.33
C ASP A 94 -3.87 -24.71 -6.78
N ASP A 95 -4.67 -24.06 -7.62
CA ASP A 95 -4.45 -24.00 -9.08
C ASP A 95 -4.15 -22.60 -9.66
N THR A 96 -4.17 -21.52 -8.88
CA THR A 96 -3.84 -20.17 -9.39
C THR A 96 -2.78 -19.46 -8.56
N ASP A 97 -1.61 -20.07 -8.52
CA ASP A 97 -0.41 -19.52 -7.88
C ASP A 97 0.16 -18.38 -8.74
N ILE A 98 -0.44 -17.19 -8.69
CA ILE A 98 0.11 -15.99 -9.35
C ILE A 98 1.34 -15.54 -8.55
N ARG A 99 2.47 -16.23 -8.76
CA ARG A 99 3.77 -15.88 -8.19
C ARG A 99 4.29 -14.63 -8.88
N ILE A 100 4.16 -13.49 -8.20
CA ILE A 100 4.71 -12.22 -8.69
C ILE A 100 6.16 -12.12 -8.22
N PHE A 101 7.09 -12.19 -9.17
CA PHE A 101 8.51 -12.05 -8.88
C PHE A 101 8.89 -10.57 -8.64
N ASN A 102 9.89 -10.34 -7.80
CA ASN A 102 10.50 -9.01 -7.57
C ASN A 102 10.79 -8.24 -8.86
N SER A 103 11.29 -8.95 -9.88
CA SER A 103 11.62 -8.36 -11.18
C SER A 103 10.43 -7.73 -11.89
N ASN A 104 9.21 -8.26 -11.70
CA ASN A 104 7.99 -7.68 -12.27
C ASN A 104 7.63 -6.34 -11.60
N ILE A 105 7.87 -6.25 -10.29
CA ILE A 105 7.64 -5.03 -9.50
C ILE A 105 8.64 -3.96 -9.92
N GLN A 106 9.94 -4.28 -9.90
CA GLN A 106 11.00 -3.36 -10.31
C GLN A 106 10.79 -2.83 -11.74
N ARG A 107 10.45 -3.72 -12.69
CA ARG A 107 10.19 -3.34 -14.08
C ARG A 107 9.05 -2.34 -14.23
N SER A 108 8.08 -2.38 -13.32
CA SER A 108 6.96 -1.46 -13.38
C SER A 108 7.31 -0.06 -12.91
N PHE A 109 8.37 0.09 -12.12
CA PHE A 109 8.86 1.39 -11.66
C PHE A 109 10.02 1.93 -12.51
N THR A 110 10.69 1.11 -13.33
CA THR A 110 11.80 1.55 -14.21
C THR A 110 11.43 2.64 -15.22
N ASN A 111 10.14 2.83 -15.54
CA ASN A 111 9.68 3.90 -16.44
C ASN A 111 9.26 5.18 -15.70
N MET A 112 9.39 5.21 -14.37
CA MET A 112 8.98 6.35 -13.56
C MET A 112 10.16 7.26 -13.22
N LYS A 113 9.88 8.47 -12.75
CA LYS A 113 10.90 9.42 -12.26
C LYS A 113 11.61 8.96 -10.99
N TYR A 114 11.12 7.89 -10.38
CA TYR A 114 11.67 7.31 -9.16
C TYR A 114 12.86 6.43 -9.52
N GLY A 115 13.96 6.58 -8.78
CA GLY A 115 15.23 5.93 -9.09
C GLY A 115 15.23 4.42 -8.84
N GLN A 116 16.21 3.92 -8.09
CA GLN A 116 16.26 2.50 -7.74
C GLN A 116 15.17 2.17 -6.71
N VAL A 117 14.21 1.33 -7.11
CA VAL A 117 13.19 0.80 -6.20
C VAL A 117 13.74 -0.43 -5.48
N ALA A 118 13.85 -0.34 -4.16
CA ALA A 118 14.07 -1.53 -3.34
C ALA A 118 12.76 -2.32 -3.29
N SER A 119 12.77 -3.60 -3.68
CA SER A 119 11.58 -4.45 -3.64
C SER A 119 11.89 -5.84 -3.10
N ILE A 120 11.03 -6.35 -2.22
CA ILE A 120 11.10 -7.71 -1.67
C ILE A 120 9.72 -8.35 -1.79
N VAL A 121 9.67 -9.56 -2.31
CA VAL A 121 8.51 -10.45 -2.30
C VAL A 121 8.91 -11.69 -1.53
N ASP A 122 8.12 -11.99 -0.50
CA ASP A 122 8.28 -13.17 0.32
C ASP A 122 6.97 -13.95 0.38
N TYR A 123 7.08 -15.28 0.44
CA TYR A 123 5.94 -16.19 0.50
C TYR A 123 6.02 -17.03 1.77
N LEU A 124 5.04 -16.83 2.65
CA LEU A 124 4.90 -17.59 3.88
C LEU A 124 3.97 -18.76 3.62
N GLU A 125 4.53 -19.87 3.11
CA GLU A 125 3.81 -21.07 2.67
C GLU A 125 2.87 -21.63 3.75
N GLY A 126 3.31 -21.64 5.01
CA GLY A 126 2.48 -22.11 6.14
C GLY A 126 1.27 -21.22 6.47
N CYS A 127 1.24 -20.00 5.94
CA CYS A 127 0.18 -19.02 6.19
C CYS A 127 -0.60 -18.65 4.92
N LYS A 128 -0.23 -19.16 3.73
CA LYS A 128 -0.74 -18.70 2.43
C LYS A 128 -0.70 -17.17 2.26
N ILE A 129 0.31 -16.53 2.85
CA ILE A 129 0.51 -15.07 2.80
C ILE A 129 1.61 -14.74 1.80
N ILE A 130 1.33 -13.80 0.90
CA ILE A 130 2.35 -13.15 0.08
C ILE A 130 2.60 -11.75 0.64
N CYS A 131 3.86 -11.46 0.94
CA CYS A 131 4.32 -10.17 1.41
C CYS A 131 5.09 -9.46 0.29
N HIS A 132 4.71 -8.21 0.01
CA HIS A 132 5.36 -7.31 -0.93
C HIS A 132 5.80 -6.06 -0.18
N ILE A 133 7.08 -5.72 -0.30
CA ILE A 133 7.63 -4.51 0.27
C ILE A 133 8.29 -3.75 -0.87
N PHE A 134 8.01 -2.46 -1.00
CA PHE A 134 8.82 -1.61 -1.85
C PHE A 134 9.00 -0.21 -1.27
N SER A 135 10.13 0.41 -1.63
CA SER A 135 10.46 1.78 -1.25
C SER A 135 11.01 2.55 -2.45
N LEU A 136 10.51 3.77 -2.64
CA LEU A 136 10.97 4.77 -3.61
C LEU A 136 11.90 5.78 -2.95
#